data_AF-A0A1Q7MNL2-F1
#
_entry.id   AF-A0A1Q7MNL2-F1
#
_cell.length_a   1.000
_cell.length_b   1.000
_cell.length_c   1.000
_cell.angle_alpha   90.00
_cell.angle_beta   90.00
_cell.angle_gamma   90.00
#
_symmetry.space_group_name_H-M   'P 1'
#
loop_
_entity.id
_entity.type
_entity.pdbx_description
1 polymer ?
#
loop_
_entity_poly.entity_id
_entity_poly.type
_entity_poly.pdbx_seq_one_letter_code
_entity_poly.pdbx_strand_id
1 'polypeptide(L)'
;MKVGREEMIGMLVAVENWVKRDHDAEWKQWIARCDYIAGAASKIPGVTASVQREPGASLSNRSPRVTVLWDSQTLGITGPDVADILYNTEPRIALGGSRGPGQPREASGDSSISIVASMMAAGDEKIVAQRIQHVLSAKHTLTPADAPASPVMNISGRWEIEIQYTASRALHTVHLQQSGNRLDGIHQGNFLTRDISGTISGDTVSLVSTVTERHGDALSYRFSGKVVGDAMSGSLDLGEYLSATWTARRPASGRAV
;
A
#
# COMPACT_ATOMS: atom_id res chain seq x y z
N MET A 1 19.53 14.81 -19.34
CA MET A 1 18.96 13.64 -20.05
C MET A 1 18.67 14.07 -21.48
N LYS A 2 19.09 13.31 -22.51
CA LYS A 2 18.77 13.59 -23.92
C LYS A 2 17.67 12.62 -24.36
N VAL A 3 16.59 13.14 -24.93
CA VAL A 3 15.46 12.34 -25.43
C VAL A 3 15.86 11.63 -26.72
N GLY A 4 15.58 10.33 -26.82
CA GLY A 4 15.83 9.48 -28.00
C GLY A 4 14.86 9.75 -29.15
N ARG A 5 15.20 9.31 -30.37
CA ARG A 5 14.33 9.50 -31.55
C ARG A 5 13.05 8.66 -31.42
N GLU A 6 13.17 7.50 -30.81
CA GLU A 6 12.10 6.55 -30.53
C GLU A 6 11.09 7.15 -29.55
N GLU A 7 11.58 7.83 -28.50
CA GLU A 7 10.74 8.52 -27.51
C GLU A 7 9.96 9.69 -28.15
N MET A 8 10.61 10.46 -29.04
CA MET A 8 9.95 11.54 -29.79
C MET A 8 8.84 11.02 -30.70
N ILE A 9 9.11 9.94 -31.45
CA ILE A 9 8.11 9.32 -32.33
C ILE A 9 6.98 8.70 -31.50
N GLY A 10 7.31 8.02 -30.38
CA GLY A 10 6.33 7.45 -29.48
C GLY A 10 5.36 8.49 -28.92
N MET A 11 5.87 9.66 -28.51
CA MET A 11 5.05 10.77 -28.03
C MET A 11 4.15 11.34 -29.13
N LEU A 12 4.68 11.52 -30.35
CA LEU A 12 3.88 11.99 -31.49
C LEU A 12 2.71 11.03 -31.78
N VAL A 13 3.01 9.72 -31.87
CA VAL A 13 1.99 8.68 -32.11
C VAL A 13 0.98 8.63 -30.97
N ALA A 14 1.40 8.81 -29.71
CA ALA A 14 0.49 8.85 -28.57
C ALA A 14 -0.50 10.02 -28.66
N VAL A 15 -0.03 11.22 -29.00
CA VAL A 15 -0.89 12.40 -29.17
C VAL A 15 -1.85 12.24 -30.36
N GLU A 16 -1.34 11.75 -31.50
CA GLU A 16 -2.16 11.50 -32.68
C GLU A 16 -3.25 10.47 -32.43
N ASN A 17 -2.94 9.40 -31.70
CA ASN A 17 -3.93 8.40 -31.31
C ASN A 17 -4.92 8.98 -30.31
N TRP A 18 -4.46 9.70 -29.28
CA TRP A 18 -5.32 10.27 -28.26
C TRP A 18 -6.48 11.07 -28.87
N VAL A 19 -6.20 11.98 -29.82
CA VAL A 19 -7.23 12.82 -30.45
C VAL A 19 -8.18 12.04 -31.37
N LYS A 20 -7.77 10.87 -31.88
CA LYS A 20 -8.56 10.06 -32.84
C LYS A 20 -9.35 8.93 -32.18
N ARG A 21 -9.02 8.57 -30.94
CA ARG A 21 -9.68 7.46 -30.23
C ARG A 21 -11.13 7.79 -29.94
N ASP A 22 -11.98 6.78 -30.06
CA ASP A 22 -13.32 6.83 -29.49
C ASP A 22 -13.24 6.52 -27.99
N HIS A 23 -13.05 7.57 -27.20
CA HIS A 23 -12.94 7.46 -25.74
C HIS A 23 -14.22 6.91 -25.10
N ASP A 24 -15.40 7.17 -25.68
CA ASP A 24 -16.67 6.69 -25.15
C ASP A 24 -16.82 5.18 -25.39
N ALA A 25 -16.44 4.69 -26.56
CA ALA A 25 -16.40 3.27 -26.86
C ALA A 25 -15.39 2.53 -25.97
N GLU A 26 -14.20 3.10 -25.78
CA GLU A 26 -13.19 2.57 -24.87
C GLU A 26 -13.68 2.51 -23.42
N TRP A 27 -14.34 3.57 -22.93
CA TRP A 27 -14.93 3.60 -21.60
C TRP A 27 -15.99 2.51 -21.40
N LYS A 28 -16.89 2.34 -22.39
CA LYS A 28 -17.88 1.26 -22.38
C LYS A 28 -17.22 -0.12 -22.33
N GLN A 29 -16.11 -0.30 -23.04
CA GLN A 29 -15.34 -1.54 -23.00
C GLN A 29 -14.75 -1.79 -21.61
N TRP A 30 -14.16 -0.77 -20.97
CA TRP A 30 -13.63 -0.92 -19.61
C TRP A 30 -14.72 -1.26 -18.60
N ILE A 31 -15.88 -0.61 -18.69
CA ILE A 31 -17.05 -0.94 -17.84
C ILE A 31 -17.50 -2.38 -18.07
N ALA A 32 -17.61 -2.83 -19.33
CA ALA A 32 -18.03 -4.20 -19.63
C ALA A 32 -17.07 -5.25 -19.03
N ARG A 33 -15.76 -4.99 -19.05
CA ARG A 33 -14.76 -5.84 -18.36
C ARG A 33 -14.96 -5.84 -16.85
N CYS A 34 -15.19 -4.67 -16.25
CA CYS A 34 -15.50 -4.57 -14.82
C CYS A 34 -16.77 -5.36 -14.44
N ASP A 35 -17.83 -5.24 -15.24
CA ASP A 35 -19.09 -5.96 -15.02
C ASP A 35 -18.90 -7.48 -15.13
N TYR A 36 -18.08 -7.95 -16.08
CA TYR A 36 -17.76 -9.36 -16.20
C TYR A 36 -17.06 -9.90 -14.95
N ILE A 37 -16.03 -9.20 -14.47
CA ILE A 37 -15.27 -9.58 -13.28
C ILE A 37 -16.16 -9.55 -12.03
N ALA A 38 -16.93 -8.48 -11.83
CA ALA A 38 -17.83 -8.34 -10.69
C ALA A 38 -18.92 -9.42 -10.69
N GLY A 39 -19.49 -9.73 -11.85
CA GLY A 39 -20.48 -10.79 -12.02
C GLY A 39 -19.94 -12.19 -11.74
N ALA A 40 -18.66 -12.44 -12.04
CA ALA A 40 -18.00 -13.71 -11.70
C ALA A 40 -17.68 -13.80 -10.19
N ALA A 41 -17.14 -12.74 -9.60
CA ALA A 41 -16.78 -12.69 -8.19
C ALA A 41 -18.00 -12.79 -7.25
N SER A 42 -19.13 -12.17 -7.61
CA SER A 42 -20.36 -12.18 -6.81
C SER A 42 -21.04 -13.56 -6.72
N LYS A 43 -20.58 -14.55 -7.51
CA LYS A 43 -21.07 -15.93 -7.42
C LYS A 43 -20.42 -16.72 -6.29
N ILE A 44 -19.36 -16.19 -5.69
CA ILE A 44 -18.62 -16.83 -4.61
C ILE A 44 -19.37 -16.56 -3.30
N PRO A 45 -19.74 -17.60 -2.52
CA PRO A 45 -20.42 -17.41 -1.24
C PRO A 45 -19.61 -16.52 -0.30
N GLY A 46 -20.26 -15.50 0.29
CA GLY A 46 -19.61 -14.57 1.23
C GLY A 46 -18.81 -13.43 0.56
N VAL A 47 -18.84 -13.32 -0.76
CA VAL A 47 -18.17 -12.25 -1.53
C VAL A 47 -19.18 -11.27 -2.11
N THR A 48 -18.91 -9.98 -1.95
CA THR A 48 -19.64 -8.89 -2.59
C THR A 48 -18.72 -8.21 -3.60
N ALA A 49 -19.18 -7.95 -4.81
CA ALA A 49 -18.44 -7.14 -5.79
C ALA A 49 -19.28 -5.95 -6.25
N SER A 50 -18.65 -4.78 -6.34
CA SER A 50 -19.28 -3.56 -6.85
C SER A 50 -18.42 -2.89 -7.91
N VAL A 51 -19.06 -2.30 -8.92
CA VAL A 51 -18.39 -1.56 -9.99
C VAL A 51 -18.54 -0.08 -9.74
N GLN A 52 -17.42 0.60 -9.49
CA GLN A 52 -17.36 2.06 -9.49
C GLN A 52 -17.14 2.51 -10.94
N ARG A 53 -18.22 2.96 -11.58
CA ARG A 53 -18.22 3.32 -13.00
C ARG A 53 -17.52 4.64 -13.25
N GLU A 54 -17.75 5.65 -12.41
CA GLU A 54 -17.22 7.01 -12.57
C GLU A 54 -16.51 7.51 -11.30
N PRO A 55 -15.43 6.85 -10.85
CA PRO A 55 -14.72 7.31 -9.67
C PRO A 55 -13.99 8.62 -9.97
N GLY A 56 -14.08 9.60 -9.06
CA GLY A 56 -13.37 10.86 -9.17
C GLY A 56 -13.69 11.60 -10.46
N ALA A 57 -14.97 11.85 -10.74
CA ALA A 57 -15.43 12.48 -11.98
C ALA A 57 -14.72 13.81 -12.31
N SER A 58 -14.16 14.51 -11.33
CA SER A 58 -13.36 15.73 -11.52
C SER A 58 -11.90 15.48 -11.94
N LEU A 59 -11.42 14.25 -11.93
CA LEU A 59 -10.04 13.88 -12.25
C LEU A 59 -9.87 13.48 -13.71
N SER A 60 -8.81 13.99 -14.36
CA SER A 60 -8.49 13.65 -15.76
C SER A 60 -7.97 12.22 -15.94
N ASN A 61 -7.43 11.60 -14.89
CA ASN A 61 -6.87 10.24 -14.89
C ASN A 61 -7.86 9.18 -14.35
N ARG A 62 -9.16 9.49 -14.33
CA ARG A 62 -10.20 8.58 -13.84
C ARG A 62 -10.31 7.31 -14.69
N SER A 63 -10.61 6.19 -14.04
CA SER A 63 -10.88 4.91 -14.69
C SER A 63 -11.86 4.07 -13.86
N PRO A 64 -12.73 3.27 -14.48
CA PRO A 64 -13.65 2.41 -13.75
C PRO A 64 -12.89 1.32 -13.01
N ARG A 65 -13.41 0.92 -11.85
CA ARG A 65 -12.81 -0.14 -11.02
C ARG A 65 -13.85 -1.08 -10.43
N VAL A 66 -13.41 -2.30 -10.13
CA VAL A 66 -14.17 -3.29 -9.36
C VAL A 66 -13.59 -3.35 -7.96
N THR A 67 -14.45 -3.23 -6.96
CA THR A 67 -14.10 -3.56 -5.57
C THR A 67 -14.75 -4.88 -5.20
N VAL A 68 -13.95 -5.86 -4.81
CA VAL A 68 -14.40 -7.15 -4.28
C VAL A 68 -14.14 -7.15 -2.79
N LEU A 69 -15.18 -7.40 -1.98
CA LEU A 69 -15.14 -7.37 -0.52
C LEU A 69 -15.63 -8.70 0.06
N TRP A 70 -15.06 -9.09 1.19
CA TRP A 70 -15.48 -10.26 1.96
C TRP A 70 -15.09 -10.13 3.43
N ASP A 71 -15.55 -11.08 4.23
CA ASP A 71 -15.13 -11.26 5.62
C ASP A 71 -13.98 -12.27 5.70
N SER A 72 -12.82 -11.82 6.19
CA SER A 72 -11.59 -12.62 6.21
C SER A 72 -11.72 -13.87 7.08
N GLN A 73 -12.45 -13.80 8.19
CA GLN A 73 -12.68 -14.94 9.08
C GLN A 73 -13.53 -16.01 8.40
N THR A 74 -14.49 -15.59 7.60
CA THR A 74 -15.38 -16.49 6.84
C THR A 74 -14.63 -17.20 5.71
N LEU A 75 -13.82 -16.48 4.93
CA LEU A 75 -13.10 -17.06 3.78
C LEU A 75 -11.72 -17.61 4.16
N GLY A 76 -11.22 -17.34 5.36
CA GLY A 76 -9.91 -17.79 5.80
C GLY A 76 -8.73 -17.06 5.14
N ILE A 77 -8.96 -15.92 4.48
CA ILE A 77 -7.93 -15.19 3.71
C ILE A 77 -8.17 -13.67 3.74
N THR A 78 -7.10 -12.87 3.72
CA THR A 78 -7.18 -11.40 3.67
C THR A 78 -6.94 -10.84 2.27
N GLY A 79 -7.26 -9.55 2.05
CA GLY A 79 -6.96 -8.87 0.78
C GLY A 79 -5.47 -8.90 0.42
N PRO A 80 -4.53 -8.60 1.34
CA PRO A 80 -3.10 -8.75 1.12
C PRO A 80 -2.70 -10.17 0.70
N ASP A 81 -3.20 -11.21 1.37
CA ASP A 81 -2.89 -12.60 1.01
C ASP A 81 -3.34 -12.91 -0.44
N VAL A 82 -4.54 -12.45 -0.83
CA VAL A 82 -5.03 -12.60 -2.20
C VAL A 82 -4.14 -11.86 -3.20
N ALA A 83 -3.72 -10.64 -2.88
CA ALA A 83 -2.81 -9.86 -3.71
C ALA A 83 -1.46 -10.57 -3.90
N ASP A 84 -0.90 -11.10 -2.81
CA ASP A 84 0.36 -11.83 -2.83
C ASP A 84 0.26 -13.12 -3.65
N ILE A 85 -0.81 -13.89 -3.49
CA ILE A 85 -1.04 -15.11 -4.28
C ILE A 85 -1.16 -14.76 -5.77
N LEU A 86 -1.97 -13.76 -6.11
CA LEU A 86 -2.19 -13.35 -7.50
C LEU A 86 -0.93 -12.79 -8.15
N TYR A 87 -0.08 -12.09 -7.39
CA TYR A 87 1.18 -11.54 -7.88
C TYR A 87 2.28 -12.60 -8.06
N ASN A 88 2.34 -13.58 -7.15
CA ASN A 88 3.44 -14.55 -7.11
C ASN A 88 3.13 -15.89 -7.80
N THR A 89 1.92 -16.09 -8.33
CA THR A 89 1.54 -17.32 -9.04
C THR A 89 0.97 -17.04 -10.42
N GLU A 90 1.02 -18.03 -11.31
CA GLU A 90 0.60 -17.88 -12.70
C GLU A 90 -0.90 -18.19 -12.94
N PRO A 91 -1.58 -17.47 -13.85
CA PRO A 91 -1.15 -16.21 -14.47
C PRO A 91 -1.02 -15.08 -13.43
N ARG A 92 0.07 -14.33 -13.52
CA ARG A 92 0.36 -13.19 -12.64
C ARG A 92 -0.65 -12.07 -12.86
N ILE A 93 -1.24 -11.58 -11.77
CA ILE A 93 -2.16 -10.43 -11.77
C ILE A 93 -1.70 -9.43 -10.72
N ALA A 94 -1.35 -8.23 -11.15
CA ALA A 94 -1.14 -7.09 -10.27
C ALA A 94 -2.47 -6.36 -10.05
N LEU A 95 -2.81 -6.11 -8.79
CA LEU A 95 -4.06 -5.45 -8.40
C LEU A 95 -3.85 -3.94 -8.26
N GLY A 96 -4.94 -3.17 -8.39
CA GLY A 96 -4.94 -1.72 -8.14
C GLY A 96 -4.91 -1.37 -6.63
N GLY A 97 -5.15 -2.35 -5.77
CA GLY A 97 -5.00 -2.22 -4.32
C GLY A 97 -5.62 -3.40 -3.59
N SER A 98 -5.22 -3.59 -2.34
CA SER A 98 -5.81 -4.58 -1.43
C SER A 98 -5.90 -4.01 -0.02
N ARG A 99 -6.86 -4.51 0.76
CA ARG A 99 -7.09 -4.11 2.15
C ARG A 99 -7.34 -5.35 3.00
N GLY A 100 -6.77 -5.38 4.19
CA GLY A 100 -7.02 -6.40 5.20
C GLY A 100 -7.62 -5.80 6.48
N PRO A 101 -7.86 -6.64 7.50
CA PRO A 101 -8.45 -6.22 8.77
C PRO A 101 -7.63 -5.09 9.44
N GLY A 102 -8.31 -4.18 10.15
CA GLY A 102 -7.66 -3.11 10.93
C GLY A 102 -7.37 -1.80 10.16
N GLN A 103 -7.63 -1.74 8.86
CA GLN A 103 -7.69 -0.47 8.11
C GLN A 103 -9.11 0.15 8.15
N PRO A 104 -9.28 1.48 7.99
CA PRO A 104 -10.59 2.13 8.04
C PRO A 104 -11.61 1.43 7.14
N ARG A 105 -12.80 1.10 7.68
CA ARG A 105 -13.83 0.32 6.96
C ARG A 105 -14.53 1.16 5.91
N GLU A 106 -14.57 0.67 4.68
CA GLU A 106 -15.67 0.94 3.76
C GLU A 106 -16.67 -0.21 3.91
N ALA A 107 -17.96 0.07 3.95
CA ALA A 107 -18.99 -0.84 4.43
C ALA A 107 -18.96 -2.26 3.79
N SER A 108 -19.37 -3.25 4.61
CA SER A 108 -19.48 -4.70 4.35
C SER A 108 -18.16 -5.42 3.99
N GLY A 109 -17.58 -6.12 4.97
CA GLY A 109 -16.30 -6.83 4.86
C GLY A 109 -15.18 -6.20 5.70
N ASP A 110 -14.16 -6.98 6.03
CA ASP A 110 -12.90 -6.49 6.63
C ASP A 110 -11.71 -6.60 5.67
N SER A 111 -11.92 -7.22 4.51
CA SER A 111 -10.91 -7.47 3.48
C SER A 111 -11.46 -7.15 2.09
N SER A 112 -10.59 -6.61 1.23
CA SER A 112 -10.97 -6.30 -0.15
C SER A 112 -9.79 -6.30 -1.13
N ILE A 113 -10.12 -6.43 -2.42
CA ILE A 113 -9.22 -6.15 -3.55
C ILE A 113 -9.89 -5.16 -4.51
N SER A 114 -9.07 -4.34 -5.16
CA SER A 114 -9.47 -3.37 -6.18
C SER A 114 -8.80 -3.69 -7.51
N ILE A 115 -9.58 -3.70 -8.59
CA ILE A 115 -9.13 -4.04 -9.94
C ILE A 115 -9.50 -2.90 -10.88
N VAL A 116 -8.55 -2.44 -11.69
CA VAL A 116 -8.75 -1.40 -12.70
C VAL A 116 -8.66 -2.05 -14.08
N ALA A 117 -9.66 -1.82 -14.94
CA ALA A 117 -9.77 -2.51 -16.24
C ALA A 117 -9.14 -1.75 -17.42
N SER A 118 -8.67 -0.50 -17.21
CA SER A 118 -8.13 0.35 -18.28
C SER A 118 -6.81 -0.16 -18.86
N MET A 119 -6.06 -0.97 -18.11
CA MET A 119 -4.77 -1.55 -18.54
C MET A 119 -4.90 -2.95 -19.15
N MET A 120 -6.12 -3.50 -19.23
CA MET A 120 -6.35 -4.88 -19.71
C MET A 120 -6.37 -4.96 -21.23
N ALA A 121 -5.86 -6.06 -21.78
CA ALA A 121 -6.13 -6.47 -23.15
C ALA A 121 -7.51 -7.13 -23.26
N ALA A 122 -7.97 -7.37 -24.49
CA ALA A 122 -9.21 -8.10 -24.71
C ALA A 122 -9.04 -9.58 -24.28
N GLY A 123 -9.92 -10.07 -23.39
CA GLY A 123 -9.89 -11.43 -22.87
C GLY A 123 -9.24 -11.56 -21.49
N ASP A 124 -8.46 -10.57 -21.05
CA ASP A 124 -7.84 -10.57 -19.72
C ASP A 124 -8.89 -10.58 -18.61
N GLU A 125 -10.06 -9.98 -18.84
CA GLU A 125 -11.17 -9.99 -17.87
C GLU A 125 -11.60 -11.41 -17.48
N LYS A 126 -11.45 -12.37 -18.41
CA LYS A 126 -11.77 -13.78 -18.18
C LYS A 126 -10.70 -14.45 -17.33
N ILE A 127 -9.43 -14.19 -17.62
CA ILE A 127 -8.30 -14.71 -16.84
C ILE A 127 -8.39 -14.20 -15.41
N VAL A 128 -8.63 -12.89 -15.24
CA VAL A 128 -8.78 -12.24 -13.94
C VAL A 128 -9.97 -12.81 -13.17
N ALA A 129 -11.15 -12.91 -13.80
CA ALA A 129 -12.32 -13.49 -13.18
C ALA A 129 -12.10 -14.93 -12.72
N GLN A 130 -11.50 -15.78 -13.56
CA GLN A 130 -11.20 -17.17 -13.24
C GLN A 130 -10.22 -17.28 -12.07
N ARG A 131 -9.18 -16.44 -12.05
CA ARG A 131 -8.17 -16.45 -10.97
C ARG A 131 -8.74 -15.97 -9.65
N ILE A 132 -9.57 -14.93 -9.66
CA ILE A 132 -10.28 -14.47 -8.46
C ILE A 132 -11.20 -15.58 -7.93
N GLN A 133 -11.97 -16.23 -8.80
CA GLN A 133 -12.81 -17.36 -8.40
C GLN A 133 -12.00 -18.51 -7.81
N HIS A 134 -10.90 -18.89 -8.46
CA HIS A 134 -10.03 -19.96 -7.99
C HIS A 134 -9.46 -19.66 -6.60
N VAL A 135 -8.90 -18.46 -6.40
CA VAL A 135 -8.31 -18.06 -5.12
C VAL A 135 -9.39 -17.95 -4.05
N LEU A 136 -10.44 -17.16 -4.24
CA LEU A 136 -11.42 -16.89 -3.19
C LEU A 136 -12.37 -18.08 -2.89
N SER A 137 -12.48 -19.06 -3.78
CA SER A 137 -13.27 -20.28 -3.52
C SER A 137 -12.43 -21.41 -2.91
N ALA A 138 -11.10 -21.29 -2.90
CA ALA A 138 -10.25 -22.27 -2.27
C ALA A 138 -10.38 -22.21 -0.75
N LYS A 139 -10.15 -23.35 -0.08
CA LYS A 139 -10.12 -23.39 1.38
C LYS A 139 -8.82 -22.75 1.87
N HIS A 140 -8.94 -21.67 2.60
CA HIS A 140 -7.82 -21.01 3.27
C HIS A 140 -7.91 -21.15 4.77
N THR A 141 -6.83 -20.79 5.45
CA THR A 141 -6.80 -20.70 6.90
C THR A 141 -5.99 -19.48 7.25
N LEU A 142 -6.64 -18.52 7.90
CA LEU A 142 -5.93 -17.34 8.40
C LEU A 142 -4.89 -17.84 9.38
N THR A 143 -3.64 -17.43 9.16
CA THR A 143 -2.65 -17.52 10.22
C THR A 143 -2.97 -16.38 11.18
N PRO A 144 -3.38 -16.66 12.44
CA PRO A 144 -3.61 -15.60 13.40
C PRO A 144 -2.33 -14.78 13.52
N ALA A 145 -2.44 -13.45 13.43
CA ALA A 145 -1.33 -12.60 13.80
C ALA A 145 -1.02 -12.87 15.28
N ASP A 146 0.23 -13.19 15.59
CA ASP A 146 0.65 -13.41 16.97
C ASP A 146 0.25 -12.20 17.82
N ALA A 147 -0.30 -12.47 19.01
CA ALA A 147 -0.60 -11.41 19.95
C ALA A 147 0.70 -10.64 20.25
N PRO A 148 0.68 -9.30 20.23
CA PRO A 148 1.90 -8.54 20.41
C PRO A 148 2.50 -8.85 21.78
N ALA A 149 3.76 -9.29 21.79
CA ALA A 149 4.49 -9.60 23.00
C ALA A 149 4.68 -8.32 23.83
N SER A 150 4.69 -8.46 25.16
CA SER A 150 4.97 -7.31 26.03
C SER A 150 6.29 -6.63 25.65
N PRO A 151 6.36 -5.30 25.58
CA PRO A 151 7.57 -4.59 25.19
C PRO A 151 8.73 -4.95 26.13
N VAL A 152 9.92 -5.22 25.58
CA VAL A 152 11.11 -5.54 26.39
C VAL A 152 11.61 -4.34 27.19
N MET A 153 11.23 -3.13 26.79
CA MET A 153 11.58 -1.89 27.47
C MET A 153 10.63 -0.74 27.09
N ASN A 154 10.73 0.37 27.83
CA ASN A 154 10.09 1.64 27.46
C ASN A 154 11.02 2.43 26.52
N ILE A 155 10.54 2.75 25.32
CA ILE A 155 11.28 3.48 24.28
C ILE A 155 10.85 4.95 24.13
N SER A 156 10.06 5.47 25.07
CA SER A 156 9.69 6.89 25.10
C SER A 156 10.91 7.81 25.15
N GLY A 157 10.77 9.02 24.65
CA GLY A 157 11.80 10.05 24.62
C GLY A 157 12.30 10.37 23.21
N ARG A 158 13.40 11.13 23.16
CA ARG A 158 14.02 11.58 21.92
C ARG A 158 14.99 10.53 21.37
N TRP A 159 14.97 10.36 20.07
CA TRP A 159 15.84 9.51 19.28
C TRP A 159 16.39 10.29 18.08
N GLU A 160 17.70 10.19 17.85
CA GLU A 160 18.34 10.66 16.62
C GLU A 160 18.38 9.50 15.65
N ILE A 161 17.78 9.67 14.47
CA ILE A 161 17.68 8.64 13.43
C ILE A 161 18.62 9.00 12.28
N GLU A 162 19.53 8.11 11.95
CA GLU A 162 20.31 8.17 10.71
C GLU A 162 19.69 7.23 9.67
N ILE A 163 19.28 7.78 8.54
CA ILE A 163 18.75 7.04 7.39
C ILE A 163 19.83 6.95 6.33
N GLN A 164 20.16 5.73 5.92
CA GLN A 164 21.07 5.43 4.83
C GLN A 164 20.26 5.05 3.58
N TYR A 165 20.18 6.00 2.64
CA TYR A 165 19.67 5.76 1.29
C TYR A 165 20.78 5.20 0.40
N THR A 166 20.41 4.75 -0.80
CA THR A 166 21.35 4.22 -1.79
C THR A 166 22.45 5.23 -2.15
N ALA A 167 22.10 6.51 -2.26
CA ALA A 167 23.01 7.56 -2.74
C ALA A 167 23.34 8.64 -1.69
N SER A 168 22.72 8.61 -0.50
CA SER A 168 22.86 9.68 0.49
C SER A 168 22.53 9.22 1.92
N ARG A 169 22.76 10.12 2.88
CA ARG A 169 22.38 9.96 4.29
C ARG A 169 21.55 11.15 4.76
N ALA A 170 20.65 10.93 5.70
CA ALA A 170 19.92 11.98 6.39
C ALA A 170 19.86 11.74 7.89
N LEU A 171 19.90 12.82 8.67
CA LEU A 171 19.76 12.81 10.12
C LEU A 171 18.42 13.41 10.50
N HIS A 172 17.54 12.61 11.08
CA HIS A 172 16.22 13.00 11.53
C HIS A 172 16.14 12.89 13.06
N THR A 173 15.11 13.48 13.66
CA THR A 173 14.80 13.31 15.08
C THR A 173 13.38 12.79 15.24
N VAL A 174 13.20 11.84 16.14
CA VAL A 174 11.87 11.37 16.56
C VAL A 174 11.70 11.54 18.06
N HIS A 175 10.54 12.00 18.46
CA HIS A 175 10.09 12.01 19.85
C HIS A 175 8.95 11.01 20.00
N LEU A 176 9.12 9.98 20.82
CA LEU A 176 8.12 8.95 21.05
C LEU A 176 7.52 9.04 22.45
N GLN A 177 6.24 8.75 22.55
CA GLN A 177 5.51 8.46 23.77
C GLN A 177 4.92 7.05 23.66
N GLN A 178 5.25 6.19 24.63
CA GLN A 178 4.78 4.82 24.66
C GLN A 178 3.63 4.63 25.66
N SER A 179 2.58 3.96 25.23
CA SER A 179 1.48 3.47 26.07
C SER A 179 1.25 1.98 25.78
N GLY A 180 1.78 1.12 26.66
CA GLY A 180 1.83 -0.32 26.41
C GLY A 180 2.60 -0.63 25.12
N ASN A 181 1.94 -1.31 24.17
CA ASN A 181 2.50 -1.64 22.85
C ASN A 181 2.30 -0.54 21.81
N ARG A 182 1.64 0.58 22.14
CA ARG A 182 1.36 1.70 21.23
C ARG A 182 2.42 2.77 21.37
N LEU A 183 2.78 3.38 20.25
CA LEU A 183 3.73 4.47 20.13
C LEU A 183 3.07 5.61 19.36
N ASP A 184 3.16 6.81 19.89
CA ASP A 184 2.72 8.04 19.25
C ASP A 184 3.79 9.10 19.43
N GLY A 185 3.86 10.08 18.53
CA GLY A 185 4.85 11.13 18.66
C GLY A 185 5.06 11.96 17.41
N ILE A 186 6.24 12.56 17.33
CA ILE A 186 6.60 13.51 16.27
C ILE A 186 7.88 13.04 15.57
N HIS A 187 7.86 13.06 14.24
CA HIS A 187 9.00 12.84 13.37
C HIS A 187 9.39 14.15 12.66
N GLN A 188 10.58 14.63 12.99
CA GLN A 188 11.22 15.81 12.42
C GLN A 188 12.27 15.37 11.40
N GLY A 189 11.95 15.59 10.12
CA GLY A 189 12.93 15.47 9.04
C GLY A 189 13.60 16.80 8.73
N ASN A 190 14.44 16.84 7.68
CA ASN A 190 15.19 18.05 7.31
C ASN A 190 14.31 19.24 6.89
N PHE A 191 13.13 18.98 6.34
CA PHE A 191 12.28 20.01 5.72
C PHE A 191 10.96 20.24 6.44
N LEU A 192 10.42 19.21 7.10
CA LEU A 192 9.11 19.30 7.75
C LEU A 192 8.99 18.34 8.92
N THR A 193 8.12 18.72 9.85
CA THR A 193 7.73 17.94 11.03
C THR A 193 6.35 17.35 10.81
N ARG A 194 6.15 16.10 11.25
CA ARG A 194 4.88 15.39 11.08
C ARG A 194 4.65 14.41 12.23
N ASP A 195 3.42 13.93 12.37
CA ASP A 195 3.11 12.89 13.34
C ASP A 195 3.73 11.56 12.92
N ILE A 196 4.14 10.78 13.90
CA ILE A 196 4.57 9.39 13.75
C ILE A 196 3.79 8.55 14.75
N SER A 197 3.32 7.40 14.28
CA SER A 197 2.63 6.42 15.12
C SER A 197 3.23 5.04 14.88
N GLY A 198 3.03 4.12 15.80
CA GLY A 198 3.60 2.81 15.66
C GLY A 198 3.29 1.87 16.80
N THR A 199 4.01 0.76 16.80
CA THR A 199 3.89 -0.28 17.82
C THR A 199 5.25 -0.85 18.18
N ILE A 200 5.32 -1.42 19.38
CA ILE A 200 6.41 -2.27 19.84
C ILE A 200 5.84 -3.62 20.29
N SER A 201 6.46 -4.72 19.87
CA SER A 201 6.12 -6.09 20.26
C SER A 201 7.42 -6.80 20.62
N GLY A 202 7.61 -7.13 21.91
CA GLY A 202 8.91 -7.58 22.38
C GLY A 202 10.00 -6.53 22.12
N ASP A 203 11.03 -6.90 21.35
CA ASP A 203 12.12 -6.01 20.90
C ASP A 203 11.83 -5.37 19.53
N THR A 204 10.75 -5.74 18.87
CA THR A 204 10.46 -5.37 17.48
C THR A 204 9.63 -4.11 17.44
N VAL A 205 10.07 -3.12 16.65
CA VAL A 205 9.48 -1.78 16.55
C VAL A 205 9.03 -1.54 15.11
N SER A 206 7.79 -1.07 14.95
CA SER A 206 7.24 -0.62 13.67
C SER A 206 6.71 0.80 13.82
N LEU A 207 7.23 1.74 13.04
CA LEU A 207 6.81 3.15 13.06
C LEU A 207 6.40 3.59 11.66
N VAL A 208 5.36 4.41 11.57
CA VAL A 208 4.89 4.99 10.32
C VAL A 208 4.68 6.48 10.48
N SER A 209 5.25 7.24 9.55
CA SER A 209 4.97 8.66 9.40
C SER A 209 4.72 8.96 7.92
N THR A 210 3.72 9.79 7.62
CA THR A 210 3.37 10.11 6.23
C THR A 210 3.46 11.60 6.01
N VAL A 211 4.12 12.00 4.92
CA VAL A 211 4.01 13.35 4.36
C VAL A 211 2.81 13.33 3.43
N THR A 212 1.76 14.07 3.77
CA THR A 212 0.65 14.33 2.85
C THR A 212 0.83 15.74 2.30
N GLU A 213 1.22 15.89 1.03
CA GLU A 213 1.14 17.20 0.39
C GLU A 213 -0.28 17.49 -0.13
N ARG A 214 -0.59 18.78 -0.29
CA ARG A 214 -1.80 19.26 -0.98
C ARG A 214 -1.70 19.15 -2.52
N HIS A 215 -0.58 18.66 -3.06
CA HIS A 215 -0.25 18.73 -4.50
C HIS A 215 0.00 17.39 -5.20
N GLY A 216 -0.38 16.27 -4.59
CA GLY A 216 -0.52 14.99 -5.31
C GLY A 216 0.53 13.92 -4.98
N ASP A 217 1.59 14.27 -4.26
CA ASP A 217 2.60 13.31 -3.81
C ASP A 217 2.49 13.07 -2.30
N ALA A 218 2.60 11.80 -1.89
CA ALA A 218 2.60 11.41 -0.48
C ALA A 218 3.77 10.47 -0.19
N LEU A 219 4.68 10.89 0.69
CA LEU A 219 5.84 10.09 1.09
C LEU A 219 5.56 9.39 2.42
N SER A 220 5.38 8.07 2.39
CA SER A 220 5.20 7.26 3.60
C SER A 220 6.53 6.66 4.03
N TYR A 221 6.95 6.93 5.27
CA TYR A 221 8.10 6.29 5.90
C TYR A 221 7.58 5.16 6.78
N ARG A 222 7.90 3.92 6.45
CA ARG A 222 7.60 2.74 7.27
C ARG A 222 8.90 2.14 7.81
N PHE A 223 9.21 2.48 9.05
CA PHE A 223 10.37 1.95 9.76
C PHE A 223 10.00 0.61 10.39
N SER A 224 10.78 -0.42 10.11
CA SER A 224 10.74 -1.71 10.80
C SER A 224 12.12 -1.99 11.39
N GLY A 225 12.19 -2.39 12.65
CA GLY A 225 13.48 -2.62 13.29
C GLY A 225 13.38 -3.26 14.66
N LYS A 226 14.53 -3.31 15.34
CA LYS A 226 14.65 -3.82 16.70
C LYS A 226 15.27 -2.79 17.61
N VAL A 227 14.87 -2.82 18.88
CA VAL A 227 15.48 -2.03 19.96
C VAL A 227 16.36 -2.90 20.84
N VAL A 228 17.57 -2.42 21.11
CA VAL A 228 18.53 -3.05 22.03
C VAL A 228 19.19 -1.94 22.86
N GLY A 229 18.74 -1.78 24.11
CA GLY A 229 19.21 -0.71 24.99
C GLY A 229 18.92 0.67 24.40
N ASP A 230 19.96 1.50 24.26
CA ASP A 230 19.85 2.87 23.73
C ASP A 230 20.07 2.97 22.21
N ALA A 231 19.90 1.85 21.49
CA ALA A 231 20.02 1.78 20.05
C ALA A 231 18.81 1.08 19.41
N MET A 232 18.43 1.56 18.23
CA MET A 232 17.51 0.87 17.32
C MET A 232 18.13 0.74 15.93
N SER A 233 17.75 -0.27 15.18
CA SER A 233 18.13 -0.40 13.78
C SER A 233 17.17 -1.26 12.98
N GLY A 234 17.13 -1.03 11.67
CA GLY A 234 16.38 -1.89 10.76
C GLY A 234 16.22 -1.34 9.35
N SER A 235 15.13 -1.73 8.70
CA SER A 235 14.76 -1.35 7.34
C SER A 235 13.74 -0.22 7.34
N LEU A 236 13.79 0.58 6.28
CA LEU A 236 12.85 1.63 5.99
C LEU A 236 12.25 1.34 4.60
N ASP A 237 10.93 1.21 4.53
CA ASP A 237 10.16 1.12 3.29
C ASP A 237 9.56 2.50 2.98
N LEU A 238 9.80 2.99 1.75
CA LEU A 238 9.27 4.26 1.24
C LEU A 238 8.27 4.06 0.10
N GLY A 239 7.66 2.87 0.00
CA GLY A 239 6.78 2.50 -1.10
C GLY A 239 7.48 2.58 -2.46
N GLU A 240 6.95 3.41 -3.37
CA GLU A 240 7.49 3.59 -4.72
C GLU A 240 8.91 4.20 -4.75
N TYR A 241 9.34 4.83 -3.65
CA TYR A 241 10.66 5.46 -3.53
C TYR A 241 11.74 4.52 -2.97
N LEU A 242 11.55 3.19 -3.13
CA LEU A 242 12.48 2.12 -2.74
C LEU A 242 12.66 1.97 -1.22
N SER A 243 13.57 1.07 -0.83
CA SER A 243 13.93 0.79 0.55
C SER A 243 15.24 1.47 0.96
N ALA A 244 15.38 1.75 2.24
CA ALA A 244 16.60 2.24 2.89
C ALA A 244 16.87 1.45 4.19
N THR A 245 18.02 1.70 4.82
CA THR A 245 18.29 1.22 6.19
C THR A 245 18.37 2.39 7.15
N TRP A 246 18.13 2.14 8.43
CA TRP A 246 18.22 3.18 9.44
C TRP A 246 18.81 2.66 10.74
N THR A 247 19.42 3.58 11.49
CA THR A 247 19.79 3.37 12.89
C THR A 247 19.27 4.53 13.71
N ALA A 248 19.00 4.29 14.99
CA ALA A 248 18.66 5.37 15.92
C ALA A 248 19.39 5.21 17.24
N ARG A 249 19.73 6.34 17.86
CA ARG A 249 20.34 6.38 19.19
C ARG A 249 19.66 7.44 20.05
N ARG A 250 19.63 7.21 21.36
CA ARG A 250 19.29 8.30 22.28
C ARG A 250 20.39 9.36 22.22
N PRO A 251 20.04 10.66 22.22
CA PRO A 251 21.03 11.71 22.36
C PRO A 251 21.85 11.48 23.61
N ALA A 252 23.17 11.68 23.53
CA ALA A 252 24.00 11.69 24.74
C ALA A 252 23.44 12.74 25.71
N SER A 253 23.34 12.38 26.99
CA SER A 253 22.95 13.31 28.05
C SER A 253 24.01 14.42 28.17
N GLY A 254 23.90 15.48 27.36
CA GLY A 254 24.89 16.55 27.34
C GLY A 254 24.99 17.33 26.04
N ARG A 255 23.93 18.03 25.64
CA ARG A 255 24.05 19.34 24.97
C ARG A 255 22.73 20.09 25.05
N ALA A 256 22.53 20.76 26.19
CA ALA A 256 21.74 21.98 26.19
C ALA A 256 22.51 23.01 25.34
N VAL A 257 21.83 23.59 24.36
CA VAL A 257 22.21 24.89 23.79
C VAL A 257 21.21 25.89 24.34
#